data_AF-A0A659UBR3-F1
#
_entry.id   AF-A0A659UBR3-F1
#
_cell.length_a   1.000
_cell.length_b   1.000
_cell.length_c   1.000
_cell.angle_alpha   90.00
_cell.angle_beta   90.00
_cell.angle_gamma   90.00
#
_symmetry.space_group_name_H-M   'P 1'
#
loop_
_entity.id
_entity.type
_entity.pdbx_description
1 polymer ?
#
loop_
_entity_poly.entity_id
_entity_poly.type
_entity_poly.pdbx_seq_one_letter_code
_entity_poly.pdbx_strand_id
1 'polypeptide(L)'
;IVNGHTSGDQAERVLMRRERNDAGRDEGRGLAGMAPATLHDWRDWIVRPLLGVRRSVLRDFLHRQQVGWAEDPTNADEAFERPRMRAALAGEAGAQRMNDALALAAQAA
;
A
#
# COMPACT_ATOMS: atom_id res chain seq x y z
N ILE A 1 -13.39 -10.29 7.67
CA ILE A 1 -12.00 -9.99 8.06
C ILE A 1 -11.71 -8.52 7.79
N VAL A 2 -11.12 -7.79 8.75
CA VAL A 2 -10.73 -6.38 8.59
C VAL A 2 -9.21 -6.28 8.65
N ASN A 3 -8.60 -5.52 7.74
CA ASN A 3 -7.16 -5.28 7.74
C ASN A 3 -6.81 -3.79 7.84
N GLY A 4 -5.60 -3.51 8.31
CA GLY A 4 -5.07 -2.15 8.47
C GLY A 4 -4.31 -1.63 7.25
N HIS A 5 -4.61 -2.09 6.03
CA HIS A 5 -3.93 -1.54 4.84
C HIS A 5 -4.23 -0.05 4.69
N THR A 6 -3.19 0.71 4.34
CA THR A 6 -3.18 2.16 4.23
C THR A 6 -2.98 2.62 2.79
N SER A 7 -3.01 3.93 2.56
CA SER A 7 -2.68 4.52 1.26
C SER A 7 -1.24 4.24 0.83
N GLY A 8 -0.32 4.03 1.78
CA GLY A 8 1.06 3.64 1.49
C GLY A 8 1.13 2.23 0.89
N ASP A 9 0.42 1.27 1.50
CA ASP A 9 0.35 -0.10 0.99
C ASP A 9 -0.28 -0.18 -0.41
N GLN A 10 -1.22 0.74 -0.70
CA GLN A 10 -1.79 0.89 -2.04
C GLN A 10 -0.76 1.31 -3.07
N ALA A 11 -0.05 2.39 -2.80
CA ALA A 11 0.97 2.90 -3.70
C ALA A 11 2.08 1.86 -3.93
N GLU A 12 2.55 1.20 -2.87
CA GLU A 12 3.51 0.09 -2.97
C GLU A 12 3.01 -0.98 -3.95
N ARG A 13 1.76 -1.44 -3.79
CA ARG A 13 1.20 -2.50 -4.63
C ARG A 13 1.09 -2.10 -6.11
N VAL A 14 0.70 -0.86 -6.38
CA VAL A 14 0.57 -0.35 -7.75
C VAL A 14 1.94 -0.24 -8.41
N LEU A 15 2.93 0.31 -7.70
CA LEU A 15 4.28 0.46 -8.21
C LEU A 15 4.95 -0.89 -8.48
N MET A 16 4.83 -1.86 -7.57
CA MET A 16 5.32 -3.22 -7.80
C MET A 16 4.71 -3.85 -9.06
N ARG A 17 3.41 -3.62 -9.32
CA ARG A 17 2.75 -4.12 -10.54
C ARG A 17 3.25 -3.40 -11.78
N ARG A 18 3.37 -2.08 -11.72
CA ARG A 18 3.93 -1.28 -12.82
C ARG A 18 5.34 -1.74 -13.18
N GLU A 19 6.24 -1.91 -12.20
CA GLU A 19 7.61 -2.40 -12.45
C GLU A 19 7.65 -3.82 -13.05
N ARG A 20 6.66 -4.67 -12.73
CA ARG A 20 6.53 -5.98 -13.37
C ARG A 20 6.01 -5.88 -14.80
N ASN A 21 5.02 -5.02 -15.05
CA ASN A 21 4.46 -4.79 -16.38
C ASN A 21 5.51 -4.16 -17.31
N ASP A 22 6.21 -3.12 -16.85
CA ASP A 22 7.26 -2.41 -17.61
C ASP A 22 8.43 -3.34 -17.95
N ALA A 23 8.67 -4.36 -17.13
CA ALA A 23 9.68 -5.40 -17.37
C ALA A 23 9.16 -6.59 -18.21
N GLY A 24 7.93 -6.55 -18.74
CA GLY A 24 7.34 -7.64 -19.52
C GLY A 24 7.07 -8.92 -18.71
N ARG A 25 7.01 -8.83 -17.37
CA ARG A 25 6.88 -9.99 -16.48
C ARG A 25 5.45 -10.32 -16.07
N ASP A 26 4.48 -9.46 -16.39
CA ASP A 26 3.08 -9.60 -15.94
C ASP A 26 2.12 -8.97 -16.96
N GLU A 27 2.17 -9.45 -18.20
CA GLU A 27 1.26 -9.05 -19.27
C GLU A 27 -0.17 -9.52 -18.94
N GLY A 28 -0.96 -8.66 -18.32
CA GLY A 28 -2.40 -8.91 -18.07
C GLY A 28 -2.91 -8.50 -16.69
N ARG A 29 -2.05 -8.18 -15.72
CA ARG A 29 -2.53 -7.62 -14.44
C ARG A 29 -2.72 -6.11 -14.54
N GLY A 30 -3.96 -5.69 -14.37
CA GLY A 30 -4.32 -4.28 -14.29
C GLY A 30 -3.64 -3.55 -13.13
N LEU A 31 -3.44 -2.24 -13.32
CA LEU A 31 -2.88 -1.33 -12.31
C LEU A 31 -3.89 -0.94 -11.23
N ALA A 32 -5.12 -1.47 -11.28
CA ALA A 32 -6.11 -1.34 -10.22
C ALA A 32 -5.51 -1.86 -8.89
N GLY A 33 -5.48 -1.01 -7.87
CA GLY A 33 -4.90 -1.31 -6.56
C GLY A 33 -5.65 -2.40 -5.77
N MET A 34 -5.70 -2.27 -4.45
CA MET A 34 -6.65 -3.00 -3.61
C MET A 34 -8.03 -2.36 -3.69
N ALA A 35 -9.09 -3.17 -3.73
CA ALA A 35 -10.44 -2.67 -3.50
C ALA A 35 -10.67 -2.42 -2.00
N PRO A 36 -11.50 -1.43 -1.61
CA PRO A 36 -11.88 -1.20 -0.21
C PRO A 36 -12.52 -2.43 0.45
N ALA A 37 -13.25 -3.22 -0.34
CA ALA A 37 -13.79 -4.51 0.06
C ALA A 37 -13.59 -5.52 -1.07
N THR A 38 -13.28 -6.76 -0.71
CA THR A 38 -13.18 -7.87 -1.67
C THR A 38 -13.85 -9.09 -1.09
N LEU A 39 -14.71 -9.74 -1.86
CA LEU A 39 -15.29 -11.02 -1.48
C LEU A 39 -14.26 -12.12 -1.80
N HIS A 40 -13.83 -12.84 -0.77
CA HIS A 40 -12.88 -13.94 -0.86
C HIS A 40 -13.62 -15.27 -0.80
N ASP A 41 -13.29 -16.18 -1.71
CA ASP A 41 -13.92 -17.51 -1.84
C ASP A 41 -15.46 -17.48 -1.82
N TRP A 42 -16.05 -16.40 -2.35
CA TRP A 42 -17.51 -16.17 -2.35
C TRP A 42 -18.19 -16.20 -0.97
N ARG A 43 -17.41 -16.09 0.10
CA ARG A 43 -17.88 -16.33 1.48
C ARG A 43 -17.50 -15.19 2.42
N ASP A 44 -16.23 -14.81 2.41
CA ASP A 44 -15.68 -13.91 3.41
C ASP A 44 -15.33 -12.55 2.83
N TRP A 45 -15.87 -11.49 3.44
CA TRP A 45 -15.45 -10.13 3.12
C TRP A 45 -14.09 -9.81 3.75
N ILE A 46 -13.15 -9.38 2.92
CA ILE A 46 -11.93 -8.72 3.34
C ILE A 46 -12.12 -7.21 3.15
N VAL A 47 -12.23 -6.48 4.26
CA VAL A 47 -12.49 -5.03 4.27
C VAL A 47 -11.25 -4.27 4.73
N ARG A 48 -11.01 -3.11 4.09
CA ARG A 48 -9.81 -2.28 4.26
C ARG A 48 -10.24 -0.83 4.58
N PRO A 49 -10.74 -0.54 5.80
CA PRO A 49 -11.30 0.77 6.12
C PRO A 49 -10.27 1.91 6.08
N LEU A 50 -8.99 1.60 6.28
CA LEU A 50 -7.91 2.59 6.34
C LEU A 50 -7.21 2.81 4.98
N LEU A 51 -7.74 2.25 3.89
CA LEU A 51 -7.05 2.17 2.60
C LEU A 51 -6.76 3.53 1.96
N GLY A 52 -7.53 4.57 2.32
CA GLY A 52 -7.30 5.96 1.91
C GLY A 52 -6.52 6.80 2.94
N VAL A 53 -6.13 6.22 4.07
CA VAL A 53 -5.48 6.94 5.18
C VAL A 53 -3.97 6.79 5.09
N ARG A 54 -3.22 7.87 5.31
CA ARG A 54 -1.76 7.82 5.39
C ARG A 54 -1.30 7.23 6.73
N ARG A 55 -0.21 6.44 6.71
CA ARG A 55 0.39 5.88 7.93
C ARG A 55 0.83 6.96 8.94
N SER A 56 1.27 8.13 8.48
CA SER A 56 1.62 9.25 9.35
C SER A 56 0.43 9.73 10.19
N VAL A 57 -0.75 9.86 9.57
CA VAL A 57 -1.99 10.28 10.26
C VAL A 57 -2.35 9.30 11.38
N LEU A 58 -2.17 8.00 11.14
CA LEU A 58 -2.40 6.97 12.17
C LEU A 58 -1.40 7.08 13.31
N ARG A 59 -0.11 7.30 13.02
CA ARG A 59 0.92 7.51 14.05
C ARG A 59 0.66 8.77 14.88
N ASP A 60 0.28 9.87 14.24
CA ASP A 60 -0.07 11.12 14.92
C ASP A 60 -1.31 10.96 15.81
N PHE A 61 -2.29 10.16 15.35
CA PHE A 61 -3.43 9.78 16.17
C PHE A 61 -2.99 8.96 17.39
N LEU A 62 -2.20 7.90 17.21
CA LEU A 62 -1.72 7.05 18.30
C LEU A 62 -0.88 7.83 19.32
N HIS A 63 0.00 8.72 18.87
CA HIS A 63 0.77 9.61 19.75
C HIS A 63 -0.14 10.49 20.60
N ARG A 64 -1.16 11.12 20.01
CA ARG A 64 -2.13 11.95 20.76
C ARG A 64 -2.95 11.13 21.76
N GLN A 65 -3.21 9.86 21.45
CA GLN A 65 -3.88 8.93 22.36
C GLN A 65 -2.92 8.26 23.37
N GLN A 66 -1.60 8.55 23.28
CA GLN A 66 -0.57 7.91 24.10
C GLN A 66 -0.57 6.38 24.01
N VAL A 67 -0.93 5.84 22.84
CA VAL A 67 -0.95 4.41 22.57
C VAL A 67 0.34 4.02 21.84
N GLY A 68 1.14 3.18 22.47
CA GLY A 68 2.31 2.57 21.84
C GLY A 68 1.91 1.51 20.81
N TRP A 69 2.83 1.17 19.91
CA TRP A 69 2.67 0.08 18.96
C TRP A 69 3.97 -0.72 18.84
N ALA A 70 3.84 -1.98 18.44
CA ALA A 70 4.99 -2.81 18.09
C ALA A 70 5.43 -2.52 16.65
N GLU A 71 6.74 -2.40 16.42
CA GLU A 71 7.31 -2.37 15.09
C GLU A 71 7.78 -3.78 14.72
N ASP A 72 7.22 -4.31 13.62
CA ASP A 72 7.64 -5.61 13.09
C ASP A 72 9.00 -5.47 12.36
N PRO A 73 10.04 -6.22 12.76
CA PRO A 73 11.38 -6.15 12.15
C PRO A 73 11.40 -6.38 10.63
N THR A 74 10.45 -7.16 10.11
CA THR A 74 10.34 -7.44 8.67
C THR A 74 10.03 -6.18 7.84
N ASN A 75 9.54 -5.11 8.47
CA ASN A 75 9.30 -3.83 7.78
C ASN A 75 10.58 -3.16 7.26
N ALA A 76 11.75 -3.49 7.82
CA ALA A 76 13.04 -2.92 7.44
C ALA A 76 13.93 -3.94 6.70
N ASP A 77 13.46 -5.17 6.49
CA ASP A 77 14.26 -6.22 5.86
C ASP A 77 14.21 -6.11 4.32
N GLU A 78 15.30 -5.63 3.74
CA GLU A 78 15.44 -5.42 2.30
C GLU A 78 15.47 -6.72 1.47
N ALA A 79 15.58 -7.90 2.11
CA ALA A 79 15.39 -9.17 1.41
C ALA A 79 13.98 -9.26 0.78
N PHE A 80 13.00 -8.59 1.38
CA PHE A 80 11.63 -8.52 0.87
C PHE A 80 11.44 -7.34 -0.10
N GLU A 81 10.51 -7.51 -1.05
CA GLU A 81 10.23 -6.50 -2.09
C GLU A 81 9.61 -5.22 -1.49
N ARG A 82 8.68 -5.35 -0.54
CA ARG A 82 7.94 -4.20 0.02
C ARG A 82 8.82 -3.18 0.76
N PRO A 83 9.75 -3.58 1.66
CA PRO A 83 10.67 -2.62 2.29
C PRO A 83 11.51 -1.84 1.27
N ARG A 84 12.01 -2.50 0.20
CA ARG A 84 12.73 -1.83 -0.89
C ARG A 84 11.87 -0.81 -1.62
N MET A 85 10.63 -1.16 -1.95
CA MET A 85 9.69 -0.22 -2.57
C MET A 85 9.34 0.96 -1.66
N ARG A 86 9.19 0.71 -0.35
CA ARG A 86 8.95 1.75 0.64
C ARG A 86 10.13 2.70 0.77
N ALA A 87 11.36 2.18 0.72
CA ALA A 87 12.56 3.01 0.68
C ALA A 87 12.62 3.87 -0.59
N ALA A 88 12.23 3.33 -1.75
CA ALA A 88 12.10 4.10 -2.99
C ALA A 88 11.00 5.18 -2.94
N LEU A 89 10.05 5.06 -2.01
CA LEU A 89 9.01 6.05 -1.74
C LEU A 89 9.40 7.05 -0.64
N ALA A 90 10.59 6.94 -0.05
CA ALA A 90 11.08 7.90 0.94
C ALA A 90 11.66 9.16 0.26
N GLY A 91 11.67 10.28 0.99
CA GLY A 91 12.18 11.57 0.52
C GLY A 91 11.18 12.40 -0.30
N GLU A 92 11.60 13.59 -0.73
CA GLU A 92 10.71 14.59 -1.36
C GLU A 92 10.07 14.08 -2.67
N ALA A 93 10.86 13.41 -3.52
CA ALA A 93 10.36 12.81 -4.75
C ALA A 93 9.40 11.63 -4.48
N GLY A 94 9.50 11.00 -3.31
CA GLY A 94 8.68 9.85 -2.93
C GLY A 94 7.21 10.19 -2.71
N ALA A 95 6.93 11.39 -2.18
CA ALA A 95 5.55 11.87 -2.00
C ALA A 95 4.81 12.03 -3.34
N GLN A 96 5.50 12.56 -4.36
CA GLN A 96 4.93 12.70 -5.70
C GLN A 96 4.67 11.32 -6.33
N ARG A 97 5.66 10.42 -6.29
CA ARG A 97 5.49 9.04 -6.80
C ARG A 97 4.33 8.31 -6.12
N MET A 98 4.13 8.53 -4.82
CA MET A 98 3.00 7.96 -4.09
C MET A 98 1.66 8.48 -4.64
N ASN A 99 1.54 9.80 -4.84
CA ASN A 99 0.34 10.40 -5.40
C ASN A 99 0.06 9.89 -6.83
N ASP A 100 1.10 9.81 -7.67
CA ASP A 100 0.99 9.30 -9.04
C ASP A 100 0.51 7.84 -9.06
N ALA A 101 1.04 6.99 -8.16
CA ALA A 101 0.62 5.60 -8.03
C ALA A 101 -0.85 5.48 -7.58
N LEU A 102 -1.30 6.32 -6.66
CA LEU A 102 -2.70 6.34 -6.24
C LEU A 102 -3.63 6.84 -7.35
N ALA A 103 -3.20 7.83 -8.15
CA ALA A 103 -3.94 8.31 -9.31
C ALA A 103 -4.07 7.22 -10.39
N LEU A 104 -2.98 6.49 -10.66
CA LEU A 104 -3.00 5.34 -11.57
C LEU A 104 -3.98 4.25 -11.12
N ALA A 105 -4.01 3.94 -9.82
CA ALA A 105 -4.98 2.98 -9.29
C ALA A 105 -6.43 3.43 -9.47
N ALA A 106 -6.70 4.73 -9.27
CA ALA A 106 -8.04 5.29 -9.41
C ALA A 106 -8.52 5.31 -10.87
N GLN A 107 -7.63 5.54 -11.83
CA GLN A 107 -7.96 5.50 -13.26
C GLN A 107 -8.19 4.09 -13.79
N ALA A 108 -7.56 3.09 -13.17
CA ALA A 108 -7.64 1.69 -13.58
C ALA A 108 -8.77 0.90 -12.88
N ALA A 109 -9.49 1.52 -11.94
CA ALA A 109 -10.59 0.91 -11.16
C ALA A 109 -11.94 1.15 -11.83
#